data_AF-A0A353U030-F1
#
_entry.id   AF-A0A353U030-F1
#
_cell.length_a   1.000
_cell.length_b   1.000
_cell.length_c   1.000
_cell.angle_alpha   90.00
_cell.angle_beta   90.00
_cell.angle_gamma   90.00
#
_symmetry.space_group_name_H-M   'P 1'
#
loop_
_entity.id
_entity.type
_entity.pdbx_description
1 polymer ?
#
loop_
_entity_poly.entity_id
_entity_poly.type
_entity_poly.pdbx_seq_one_letter_code
_entity_poly.pdbx_strand_id
1 'polypeptide(L)'
;MVLNYIWIAFFLIAFVVALVRLIFFQDYQVFSDLVNSTFDYARTGFEISLGLTGVLTLWMGFMKIAEKGGMVAILSKAIGPLFSRLFPSLPKNHPAYGSMMMNLAANMLGLDNAATPMGLKAMQEMQNVNPQKDRASDAQIMFLVLNTSGLTIIPISIMVYRAQFQAANPADIFLPILLATFFSTMVGLIAVAIVQRIKLHDPVVLAYLGGATAIVAAMLWGLSQLNNEQLRTVSLLAANLLLFTFIITFMVRALIKKVNVYEAFIEGGKE
;
A
#
# COMPACT_ATOMS: atom_id res chain seq x y z
N MET A 1 10.85 20.55 -5.24
CA MET A 1 10.94 21.33 -6.51
C MET A 1 10.16 20.70 -7.65
N VAL A 2 10.29 19.40 -7.93
CA VAL A 2 9.54 18.73 -9.03
C VAL A 2 8.01 18.89 -8.93
N LEU A 3 7.43 18.70 -7.74
CA LEU A 3 5.98 18.82 -7.55
C LEU A 3 5.44 20.23 -7.92
N ASN A 4 6.21 21.28 -7.64
CA ASN A 4 5.87 22.65 -8.00
C ASN A 4 5.78 22.80 -9.53
N TYR A 5 6.74 22.25 -10.26
CA TYR A 5 6.72 22.28 -11.73
C TYR A 5 5.57 21.48 -12.30
N ILE A 6 5.24 20.32 -11.74
CA ILE A 6 4.08 19.51 -12.17
C ILE A 6 2.78 20.30 -11.96
N TRP A 7 2.61 20.92 -10.80
CA TRP A 7 1.42 21.71 -10.48
C TRP A 7 1.23 22.89 -11.45
N ILE A 8 2.30 23.66 -11.68
CA ILE A 8 2.29 24.76 -12.66
C ILE A 8 2.00 24.23 -14.07
N ALA A 9 2.62 23.12 -14.45
CA ALA A 9 2.44 22.53 -15.77
C ALA A 9 0.98 22.13 -16.02
N PHE A 10 0.26 21.56 -15.04
CA PHE A 10 -1.16 21.23 -15.21
C PHE A 10 -2.01 22.46 -15.57
N PHE A 11 -1.81 23.59 -14.88
CA PHE A 11 -2.54 24.83 -15.19
C PHE A 11 -2.15 25.41 -16.55
N LEU A 12 -0.86 25.47 -16.86
CA LEU A 12 -0.39 26.00 -18.14
C LEU A 12 -0.85 25.15 -19.33
N ILE A 13 -0.79 23.81 -19.21
CA ILE A 13 -1.27 22.90 -20.24
C ILE A 13 -2.78 23.07 -20.41
N ALA A 14 -3.56 23.11 -19.32
CA ALA A 14 -5.01 23.34 -19.39
C ALA A 14 -5.35 24.67 -20.07
N PHE A 15 -4.61 25.74 -19.76
CA PHE A 15 -4.77 27.05 -20.39
C PHE A 15 -4.47 27.02 -21.89
N VAL A 16 -3.36 26.38 -22.30
CA VAL A 16 -3.02 26.23 -23.72
C VAL A 16 -4.07 25.41 -24.47
N VAL A 17 -4.54 24.31 -23.88
CA VAL A 17 -5.61 23.48 -24.46
C VAL A 17 -6.93 24.28 -24.60
N ALA A 18 -7.26 25.09 -23.60
CA ALA A 18 -8.44 25.96 -23.65
C ALA A 18 -8.32 27.05 -24.73
N LEU A 19 -7.13 27.64 -24.92
CA LEU A 19 -6.87 28.56 -26.02
C LEU A 19 -7.04 27.88 -27.39
N VAL A 20 -6.53 26.64 -27.53
CA VAL A 20 -6.72 25.87 -28.77
C VAL A 20 -8.20 25.59 -29.03
N ARG A 21 -8.97 25.20 -28.01
CA ARG A 21 -10.43 25.00 -28.10
C ARG A 21 -11.18 26.29 -28.47
N LEU A 22 -10.79 27.41 -27.86
CA LEU A 22 -11.39 28.71 -28.17
C LEU A 22 -11.11 29.14 -29.62
N ILE A 23 -9.85 29.05 -30.07
CA ILE A 23 -9.42 29.60 -31.37
C ILE A 23 -9.79 28.68 -32.54
N PHE A 24 -9.52 27.38 -32.43
CA PHE A 24 -9.68 26.44 -33.55
C PHE A 24 -11.03 25.74 -33.58
N PHE A 25 -11.64 25.50 -32.41
CA PHE A 25 -12.92 24.81 -32.29
C PHE A 25 -14.08 25.76 -31.98
N GLN A 26 -13.82 27.07 -31.86
CA GLN A 26 -14.81 28.12 -31.56
C GLN A 26 -15.64 27.82 -30.30
N ASP A 27 -15.03 27.15 -29.32
CA ASP A 27 -15.66 26.83 -28.05
C ASP A 27 -15.51 28.01 -27.08
N TYR A 28 -16.48 28.92 -27.12
CA TYR A 28 -16.51 30.11 -26.26
C TYR A 28 -16.85 29.81 -24.80
N GLN A 29 -17.32 28.60 -24.48
CA GLN A 29 -17.68 28.20 -23.11
C GLN A 29 -16.50 27.62 -22.34
N VAL A 30 -15.45 27.17 -23.02
CA VAL A 30 -14.30 26.47 -22.42
C VAL A 30 -13.68 27.17 -21.20
N PHE A 31 -13.58 28.50 -21.20
CA PHE A 31 -13.02 29.25 -20.07
C PHE A 31 -13.99 29.32 -18.88
N SER A 32 -15.30 29.45 -19.15
CA SER A 32 -16.32 29.38 -18.11
C SER A 32 -16.34 27.99 -17.47
N ASP A 33 -16.26 26.93 -18.29
CA ASP A 33 -16.22 25.55 -17.83
C ASP A 33 -14.97 25.27 -16.99
N LEU A 34 -13.82 25.81 -17.38
CA LEU A 34 -12.58 25.73 -16.60
C LEU A 34 -12.71 26.37 -15.22
N VAL A 35 -13.25 27.59 -15.16
CA VAL A 35 -13.46 28.31 -13.89
C VAL A 35 -14.46 27.56 -13.01
N ASN A 36 -15.59 27.14 -13.56
CA ASN A 36 -16.60 26.34 -12.83
C ASN A 36 -16.01 25.03 -12.31
N SER A 37 -15.21 24.33 -13.12
CA SER A 37 -14.51 23.11 -12.72
C SER A 37 -13.62 23.33 -11.49
N THR A 38 -12.97 24.49 -11.35
CA THR A 38 -12.16 24.76 -10.14
C THR A 38 -13.00 24.80 -8.86
N PHE A 39 -14.22 25.35 -8.92
CA PHE A 39 -15.14 25.39 -7.78
C PHE A 39 -15.77 24.02 -7.53
N ASP A 40 -16.16 23.30 -8.57
CA ASP A 40 -16.77 21.97 -8.44
C ASP A 40 -15.77 20.98 -7.84
N TYR A 41 -14.54 20.92 -8.33
CA TYR A 41 -13.51 20.06 -7.75
C TYR A 41 -13.08 20.49 -6.35
N ALA A 42 -13.17 21.78 -6.00
CA ALA A 42 -12.99 22.22 -4.61
C ALA A 42 -14.08 21.67 -3.69
N ARG A 43 -15.35 21.69 -4.12
CA ARG A 43 -16.48 21.09 -3.39
C ARG A 43 -16.31 19.57 -3.27
N THR A 44 -16.02 18.89 -4.37
CA THR A 44 -15.76 17.44 -4.36
C THR A 44 -14.63 17.09 -3.40
N GLY A 45 -13.55 17.88 -3.37
CA GLY A 45 -12.47 17.71 -2.40
C GLY A 45 -12.96 17.77 -0.96
N PHE A 46 -13.79 18.76 -0.61
CA PHE A 46 -14.37 18.90 0.73
C PHE A 46 -15.29 17.73 1.11
N GLU A 47 -16.20 17.32 0.21
CA GLU A 47 -17.12 16.20 0.43
C GLU A 47 -16.36 14.88 0.65
N ILE A 48 -15.30 14.64 -0.15
CA ILE A 48 -14.41 13.51 0.03
C ILE A 48 -13.68 13.62 1.38
N SER A 49 -13.12 14.77 1.75
CA SER A 49 -12.45 14.91 3.05
C SER A 49 -13.39 14.61 4.21
N LEU A 50 -14.63 15.10 4.17
CA LEU A 50 -15.60 14.89 5.24
C LEU A 50 -15.98 13.41 5.41
N GLY A 51 -16.28 12.72 4.30
CA GLY A 51 -16.62 11.29 4.36
C GLY A 51 -15.45 10.39 4.73
N LEU A 52 -14.22 10.75 4.31
CA LEU A 52 -13.01 10.01 4.65
C LEU A 52 -12.72 10.11 6.14
N THR A 53 -12.93 11.29 6.73
CA THR A 53 -12.56 11.57 8.13
C THR A 53 -13.13 10.52 9.08
N GLY A 54 -14.44 10.25 9.05
CA GLY A 54 -15.05 9.31 9.99
C GLY A 54 -14.55 7.87 9.84
N VAL A 55 -14.42 7.39 8.60
CA VAL A 55 -14.00 6.01 8.32
C VAL A 55 -12.50 5.84 8.59
N LEU A 56 -11.66 6.81 8.19
CA LEU A 56 -10.24 6.79 8.50
C LEU A 56 -9.99 6.89 10.01
N THR A 57 -10.71 7.72 10.76
CA THR A 57 -10.62 7.77 12.24
C THR A 57 -10.84 6.38 12.87
N LEU A 58 -11.86 5.64 12.42
CA LEU A 58 -12.12 4.28 12.90
C LEU A 58 -10.96 3.34 12.59
N TRP A 59 -10.49 3.35 11.35
CA TRP A 59 -9.44 2.44 10.90
C TRP A 59 -8.07 2.76 11.48
N MET A 60 -7.72 4.05 11.58
CA MET A 60 -6.51 4.52 12.24
C MET A 60 -6.50 4.12 13.72
N GLY A 61 -7.66 4.08 14.39
CA GLY A 61 -7.79 3.49 15.72
C GLY A 61 -7.39 2.01 15.78
N PHE A 62 -7.93 1.16 14.91
CA PHE A 62 -7.55 -0.26 14.85
C PHE A 62 -6.08 -0.47 14.47
N MET A 63 -5.59 0.37 13.56
CA MET A 63 -4.21 0.41 13.13
C MET A 63 -3.25 0.75 14.29
N LYS A 64 -3.60 1.72 15.13
CA LYS A 64 -2.83 2.06 16.32
C LYS A 64 -2.85 0.95 17.36
N ILE A 65 -3.97 0.23 17.51
CA ILE A 65 -4.03 -0.99 18.34
C ILE A 65 -3.05 -2.04 17.79
N ALA A 66 -3.02 -2.27 16.48
CA ALA A 66 -2.11 -3.23 15.85
C ALA A 66 -0.63 -2.85 16.05
N GLU A 67 -0.30 -1.57 15.88
CA GLU A 67 1.02 -1.01 16.11
C GLU A 67 1.46 -1.23 17.56
N LYS A 68 0.70 -0.73 18.55
CA LYS A 68 1.01 -0.86 19.97
C LYS A 68 0.96 -2.31 20.47
N GLY A 69 0.11 -3.14 19.88
CA GLY A 69 0.05 -4.58 20.10
C GLY A 69 1.29 -5.33 19.59
N GLY A 70 2.18 -4.64 18.87
CA GLY A 70 3.44 -5.20 18.37
C GLY A 70 3.27 -6.04 17.10
N MET A 71 2.20 -5.85 16.34
CA MET A 71 1.97 -6.59 15.09
C MET A 71 3.05 -6.27 14.05
N VAL A 72 3.46 -4.99 13.96
CA VAL A 72 4.54 -4.54 13.07
C VAL A 72 5.85 -5.28 13.36
N ALA A 73 6.19 -5.48 14.63
CA ALA A 73 7.40 -6.20 15.04
C ALA A 73 7.33 -7.71 14.72
N ILE A 74 6.13 -8.31 14.80
CA ILE A 74 5.92 -9.72 14.42
C ILE A 74 6.11 -9.89 12.92
N LEU A 75 5.46 -9.06 12.11
CA LEU A 75 5.61 -9.09 10.65
C LEU A 75 7.05 -8.82 10.24
N SER A 76 7.71 -7.84 10.86
CA SER A 76 9.13 -7.56 10.63
C SER A 76 10.01 -8.79 10.87
N LYS A 77 9.79 -9.51 11.97
CA LYS A 77 10.51 -10.77 12.26
C LYS A 77 10.17 -11.89 11.28
N ALA A 78 8.92 -11.99 10.85
CA ALA A 78 8.47 -12.98 9.88
C ALA A 78 9.11 -12.76 8.50
N ILE A 79 9.28 -11.51 8.08
CA ILE A 79 9.83 -11.12 6.77
C ILE A 79 11.37 -11.11 6.78
N GLY A 80 11.99 -10.94 7.95
CA GLY A 80 13.43 -10.78 8.10
C GLY A 80 14.31 -11.83 7.38
N PRO A 81 14.02 -13.14 7.48
CA PRO A 81 14.79 -14.17 6.79
C PRO A 81 14.81 -13.99 5.27
N LEU A 82 13.66 -13.68 4.66
CA LEU A 82 13.55 -13.42 3.22
C LEU A 82 14.38 -12.19 2.83
N PHE A 83 14.25 -11.09 3.57
CA PHE A 83 14.96 -9.84 3.28
C PHE A 83 16.48 -10.00 3.39
N SER A 84 16.98 -10.78 4.34
CA SER A 84 18.42 -11.06 4.42
C SER A 84 19.00 -11.76 3.18
N ARG A 85 18.16 -12.45 2.39
CA ARG A 85 18.54 -13.13 1.14
C ARG A 85 18.30 -12.28 -0.10
N LEU A 86 17.26 -11.45 -0.09
CA LEU A 86 16.93 -10.54 -1.20
C LEU A 86 17.85 -9.32 -1.27
N PHE A 87 18.54 -8.97 -0.18
CA PHE A 87 19.42 -7.80 -0.11
C PHE A 87 20.89 -8.19 0.15
N PRO A 88 21.54 -8.96 -0.74
CA PRO A 88 22.88 -9.49 -0.50
C PRO A 88 23.97 -8.41 -0.42
N SER A 89 23.73 -7.22 -0.99
CA SER A 89 24.66 -6.09 -0.98
C SER A 89 24.69 -5.32 0.35
N LEU A 90 23.71 -5.54 1.24
CA LEU A 90 23.69 -4.90 2.55
C LEU A 90 24.48 -5.73 3.59
N PRO A 91 25.40 -5.10 4.34
CA PRO A 91 26.14 -5.79 5.41
C PRO A 91 25.21 -6.45 6.43
N LYS A 92 25.60 -7.61 6.95
CA LYS A 92 24.84 -8.26 8.03
C LYS A 92 24.69 -7.30 9.22
N ASN A 93 23.49 -7.24 9.80
CA ASN A 93 23.12 -6.33 10.90
C ASN A 93 23.13 -4.83 10.58
N HIS A 94 23.14 -4.44 9.30
CA HIS A 94 23.02 -3.04 8.92
C HIS A 94 21.66 -2.44 9.38
N PRO A 95 21.61 -1.20 9.92
CA PRO A 95 20.38 -0.59 10.44
C PRO A 95 19.24 -0.50 9.40
N ALA A 96 19.59 -0.38 8.12
CA ALA A 96 18.62 -0.40 6.99
C ALA A 96 17.64 -1.56 7.07
N TYR A 97 18.07 -2.74 7.54
CA TYR A 97 17.19 -3.89 7.69
C TYR A 97 16.00 -3.60 8.62
N GLY A 98 16.23 -2.89 9.73
CA GLY A 98 15.16 -2.52 10.66
C GLY A 98 14.16 -1.56 10.02
N SER A 99 14.65 -0.48 9.41
CA SER A 99 13.81 0.52 8.75
C SER A 99 13.03 -0.06 7.56
N MET A 100 13.66 -0.93 6.77
CA MET A 100 13.04 -1.64 5.65
C MET A 100 11.91 -2.58 6.11
N MET A 101 12.18 -3.40 7.12
CA MET A 101 11.18 -4.34 7.65
C MET A 101 10.00 -3.59 8.27
N MET A 102 10.27 -2.49 8.98
CA MET A 102 9.24 -1.66 9.58
C MET A 102 8.39 -0.96 8.53
N ASN A 103 9.00 -0.42 7.46
CA ASN A 103 8.29 0.16 6.33
C ASN A 103 7.38 -0.87 5.64
N LEU A 104 7.89 -2.05 5.29
CA LEU A 104 7.09 -3.06 4.59
C LEU A 104 5.96 -3.58 5.49
N ALA A 105 6.25 -3.88 6.75
CA ALA A 105 5.25 -4.32 7.71
C ALA A 105 4.15 -3.26 7.94
N ALA A 106 4.53 -1.98 7.99
CA ALA A 106 3.58 -0.88 8.07
C ALA A 106 2.70 -0.79 6.80
N ASN A 107 3.30 -0.82 5.61
CA ASN A 107 2.57 -0.77 4.34
C ASN A 107 1.61 -1.96 4.16
N MET A 108 2.06 -3.17 4.48
CA MET A 108 1.22 -4.38 4.41
C MET A 108 -0.02 -4.30 5.31
N LEU A 109 0.08 -3.62 6.45
CA LEU A 109 -1.03 -3.39 7.37
C LEU A 109 -1.87 -2.16 7.02
N GLY A 110 -1.43 -1.29 6.11
CA GLY A 110 -2.09 -0.03 5.79
C GLY A 110 -1.72 1.14 6.73
N LEU A 111 -0.58 1.06 7.42
CA LEU A 111 -0.03 2.11 8.27
C LEU A 111 0.83 3.10 7.45
N ASP A 112 0.26 3.70 6.41
CA ASP A 112 1.01 4.47 5.40
C ASP A 112 1.76 5.69 5.98
N ASN A 113 1.18 6.32 7.00
CA ASN A 113 1.77 7.45 7.74
C ASN A 113 3.06 7.05 8.48
N ALA A 114 3.14 5.80 8.96
CA ALA A 114 4.35 5.25 9.57
C ALA A 114 5.30 4.66 8.50
N ALA A 115 4.75 4.15 7.39
CA ALA A 115 5.53 3.50 6.35
C ALA A 115 6.45 4.48 5.62
N THR A 116 5.95 5.64 5.20
CA THR A 116 6.70 6.63 4.40
C THR A 116 7.98 7.14 5.08
N PRO A 117 7.96 7.65 6.33
CA PRO A 117 9.18 8.10 6.99
C PRO A 117 10.18 6.96 7.23
N MET A 118 9.70 5.75 7.51
CA MET A 118 10.57 4.57 7.63
C MET A 118 11.19 4.17 6.29
N GLY A 119 10.45 4.32 5.18
CA GLY A 119 10.94 4.09 3.83
C GLY A 119 12.04 5.09 3.44
N LEU A 120 11.83 6.37 3.71
CA LEU A 120 12.86 7.40 3.48
C LEU A 120 14.11 7.16 4.34
N LYS A 121 13.92 6.79 5.61
CA LYS A 121 15.04 6.42 6.50
C LYS A 121 15.80 5.21 5.97
N ALA A 122 15.10 4.17 5.53
CA ALA A 122 15.71 3.00 4.90
C ALA A 122 16.52 3.38 3.65
N MET A 123 15.98 4.25 2.79
CA MET A 123 16.68 4.75 1.61
C MET A 123 17.96 5.51 1.97
N GLN A 124 17.92 6.33 3.02
CA GLN A 124 19.08 7.06 3.53
C GLN A 124 20.14 6.10 4.12
N GLU A 125 19.71 5.11 4.91
CA GLU A 125 20.60 4.12 5.50
C GLU A 125 21.28 3.26 4.41
N MET A 126 20.54 2.82 3.40
CA MET A 126 21.11 2.14 2.23
C MET A 126 22.06 3.06 1.44
N GLN A 127 21.75 4.35 1.36
CA GLN A 127 22.61 5.33 0.69
C GLN A 127 23.96 5.50 1.39
N ASN A 128 24.04 5.31 2.70
CA ASN A 128 25.30 5.45 3.45
C ASN A 128 26.34 4.42 2.99
N VAL A 129 25.91 3.19 2.71
CA VAL A 129 26.77 2.10 2.23
C VAL A 129 26.87 2.01 0.71
N ASN A 130 26.16 2.88 -0.02
CA ASN A 130 26.23 2.92 -1.48
C ASN A 130 27.58 3.52 -1.94
N PRO A 131 28.39 2.81 -2.73
CA PRO A 131 29.65 3.33 -3.25
C PRO A 131 29.46 4.46 -4.29
N GLN A 132 28.32 4.50 -5.00
CA GLN A 132 28.02 5.49 -6.04
C GLN A 132 26.89 6.41 -5.58
N LYS A 133 27.21 7.59 -5.03
CA LYS A 133 26.21 8.46 -4.39
C LYS A 133 25.21 9.10 -5.36
N ASP A 134 25.55 9.17 -6.63
CA ASP A 134 24.74 9.73 -7.72
C ASP A 134 23.80 8.71 -8.38
N ARG A 135 23.89 7.43 -8.00
CA ARG A 135 23.11 6.32 -8.59
C ARG A 135 22.45 5.49 -7.51
N ALA A 136 21.29 4.93 -7.81
CA ALA A 136 20.63 4.01 -6.89
C ALA A 136 21.42 2.69 -6.80
N SER A 137 21.63 2.21 -5.57
CA SER A 137 22.21 0.88 -5.33
C SER A 137 21.20 -0.23 -5.60
N ASP A 138 21.69 -1.47 -5.79
CA ASP A 138 20.83 -2.64 -5.98
C ASP A 138 19.80 -2.81 -4.85
N ALA A 139 20.22 -2.53 -3.61
CA ALA A 139 19.33 -2.56 -2.44
C ALA A 139 18.24 -1.50 -2.55
N GLN A 140 18.57 -0.27 -2.94
CA GLN A 140 17.57 0.79 -3.15
C GLN A 140 16.60 0.45 -4.28
N ILE A 141 17.09 -0.11 -5.39
CA ILE A 141 16.26 -0.53 -6.52
C ILE A 141 15.28 -1.62 -6.08
N MET A 142 15.76 -2.70 -5.45
CA MET A 142 14.90 -3.78 -4.96
C MET A 142 13.86 -3.27 -3.97
N PHE A 143 14.28 -2.47 -2.98
CA PHE A 143 13.38 -1.91 -1.98
C PHE A 143 12.30 -1.01 -2.59
N LEU A 144 12.69 -0.17 -3.56
CA LEU A 144 11.75 0.70 -4.27
C LEU A 144 10.76 -0.12 -5.09
N VAL A 145 11.20 -1.17 -5.80
CA VAL A 145 10.30 -2.04 -6.56
C VAL A 145 9.30 -2.74 -5.64
N LEU A 146 9.74 -3.27 -4.50
CA LEU A 146 8.84 -3.92 -3.53
C LEU A 146 7.81 -2.93 -2.92
N ASN A 147 8.20 -1.67 -2.68
CA ASN A 147 7.27 -0.64 -2.23
C ASN A 147 6.31 -0.20 -3.35
N THR A 148 6.78 -0.12 -4.59
CA THR A 148 5.98 0.30 -5.74
C THR A 148 4.99 -0.78 -6.16
N SER A 149 5.34 -2.06 -6.03
CA SER A 149 4.43 -3.17 -6.29
C SER A 149 3.31 -3.29 -5.25
N GLY A 150 3.51 -2.69 -4.07
CA GLY A 150 2.45 -2.34 -3.12
C GLY A 150 1.65 -3.54 -2.65
N LEU A 151 2.32 -4.60 -2.17
CA LEU A 151 1.61 -5.76 -1.57
C LEU A 151 0.83 -5.30 -0.33
N THR A 152 -0.44 -4.97 -0.56
CA THR A 152 -1.34 -4.49 0.48
C THR A 152 -2.24 -5.64 0.91
N ILE A 153 -2.15 -6.03 2.19
CA ILE A 153 -3.03 -7.06 2.74
C ILE A 153 -4.42 -6.48 3.00
N ILE A 154 -4.49 -5.24 3.50
CA ILE A 154 -5.77 -4.58 3.84
C ILE A 154 -5.86 -3.24 3.10
N PRO A 155 -6.56 -3.16 1.95
CA PRO A 155 -6.64 -1.96 1.11
C PRO A 155 -7.65 -0.94 1.65
N ILE A 156 -7.49 -0.53 2.90
CA ILE A 156 -8.45 0.31 3.65
C ILE A 156 -8.82 1.56 2.86
N SER A 157 -7.82 2.34 2.43
CA SER A 157 -8.03 3.61 1.73
C SER A 157 -8.93 3.48 0.50
N ILE A 158 -8.77 2.40 -0.26
CA ILE A 158 -9.60 2.14 -1.45
C ILE A 158 -11.02 1.70 -1.06
N MET A 159 -11.15 0.89 0.00
CA MET A 159 -12.46 0.53 0.54
C MET A 159 -13.21 1.77 1.05
N VAL A 160 -12.51 2.72 1.67
CA VAL A 160 -13.13 4.00 2.08
C VAL A 160 -13.61 4.78 0.87
N TYR A 161 -12.76 4.99 -0.14
CA TYR A 161 -13.18 5.68 -1.36
C TYR A 161 -14.43 5.04 -1.97
N ARG A 162 -14.47 3.71 -2.04
CA ARG A 162 -15.65 2.98 -2.54
C ARG A 162 -16.90 3.24 -1.71
N ALA A 163 -16.78 3.26 -0.38
CA ALA A 163 -17.90 3.57 0.50
C ALA A 163 -18.44 5.00 0.26
N GLN A 164 -17.55 5.97 0.04
CA GLN A 164 -17.95 7.36 -0.24
C GLN A 164 -18.68 7.51 -1.56
N PHE A 165 -18.22 6.81 -2.59
CA PHE A 165 -18.90 6.74 -3.89
C PHE A 165 -20.06 5.73 -3.91
N GLN A 166 -20.59 5.37 -2.72
CA GLN A 166 -21.79 4.53 -2.54
C GLN A 166 -21.70 3.16 -3.23
N ALA A 167 -20.50 2.56 -3.27
CA ALA A 167 -20.34 1.20 -3.77
C ALA A 167 -21.23 0.23 -2.95
N ALA A 168 -21.97 -0.64 -3.65
CA ALA A 168 -22.90 -1.59 -3.04
C ALA A 168 -22.22 -2.49 -2.00
N ASN A 169 -20.95 -2.83 -2.22
CA ASN A 169 -20.11 -3.45 -1.21
C ASN A 169 -18.67 -2.92 -1.34
N PRO A 170 -18.18 -2.09 -0.41
CA PRO A 170 -16.83 -1.55 -0.49
C PRO A 170 -15.71 -2.60 -0.39
N ALA A 171 -16.01 -3.81 0.12
CA ALA A 171 -15.04 -4.88 0.34
C ALA A 171 -14.90 -5.88 -0.82
N ASP A 172 -15.74 -5.77 -1.85
CA ASP A 172 -15.70 -6.65 -3.03
C ASP A 172 -14.36 -6.62 -3.80
N ILE A 173 -13.60 -5.53 -3.66
CA ILE A 173 -12.26 -5.34 -4.24
C ILE A 173 -11.12 -5.99 -3.46
N PHE A 174 -11.38 -6.46 -2.24
CA PHE A 174 -10.32 -6.98 -1.35
C PHE A 174 -9.49 -8.07 -2.03
N LEU A 175 -10.18 -9.08 -2.56
CA LEU A 175 -9.55 -10.23 -3.19
C LEU A 175 -8.89 -9.87 -4.55
N PRO A 176 -9.54 -9.13 -5.46
CA PRO A 176 -8.89 -8.61 -6.67
C PRO A 176 -7.61 -7.82 -6.39
N ILE A 177 -7.60 -6.93 -5.39
CA ILE A 177 -6.41 -6.13 -5.05
C ILE A 177 -5.31 -7.01 -4.46
N LEU A 178 -5.64 -7.93 -3.55
CA LEU A 178 -4.68 -8.87 -2.99
C LEU A 178 -3.98 -9.68 -4.09
N LEU A 179 -4.74 -10.18 -5.07
CA LEU A 179 -4.21 -10.93 -6.20
C LEU A 179 -3.36 -10.04 -7.12
N ALA A 180 -3.88 -8.88 -7.51
CA ALA A 180 -3.17 -7.97 -8.42
C ALA A 180 -1.83 -7.51 -7.83
N THR A 181 -1.81 -7.12 -6.55
CA THR A 181 -0.60 -6.67 -5.86
C THR A 181 0.35 -7.82 -5.58
N PHE A 182 -0.14 -9.04 -5.33
CA PHE A 182 0.68 -10.23 -5.25
C PHE A 182 1.42 -10.52 -6.56
N PHE A 183 0.71 -10.58 -7.69
CA PHE A 183 1.34 -10.82 -8.99
C PHE A 183 2.28 -9.69 -9.40
N SER A 184 1.90 -8.43 -9.16
CA SER A 184 2.77 -7.27 -9.35
C SER A 184 4.08 -7.41 -8.57
N THR A 185 3.99 -7.78 -7.28
CA THR A 185 5.16 -7.97 -6.41
C THR A 185 6.01 -9.14 -6.84
N MET A 186 5.42 -10.26 -7.26
CA MET A 186 6.17 -11.40 -7.78
C MET A 186 6.92 -11.06 -9.06
N VAL A 187 6.25 -10.42 -10.03
CA VAL A 187 6.90 -10.02 -11.29
C VAL A 187 8.01 -9.02 -11.02
N GLY A 188 7.76 -7.99 -10.20
CA GLY A 188 8.76 -6.99 -9.83
C GLY A 188 9.97 -7.60 -9.14
N LEU A 189 9.76 -8.42 -8.12
CA LEU A 189 10.82 -9.11 -7.38
C LEU A 189 11.63 -10.01 -8.30
N ILE A 190 10.98 -10.86 -9.11
CA ILE A 190 11.66 -11.80 -10.00
C ILE A 190 12.45 -11.05 -11.07
N ALA A 191 11.88 -10.01 -11.68
CA ALA A 191 12.56 -9.21 -12.69
C ALA A 191 13.85 -8.57 -12.13
N VAL A 192 13.76 -7.92 -10.97
CA VAL A 192 14.93 -7.33 -10.32
C VAL A 192 15.93 -8.41 -9.89
N ALA A 193 15.47 -9.53 -9.35
CA ALA A 193 16.32 -10.63 -8.93
C ALA A 193 17.10 -11.26 -10.10
N ILE A 194 16.50 -11.37 -11.29
CA ILE A 194 17.19 -11.84 -12.49
C ILE A 194 18.30 -10.86 -12.88
N VAL A 195 18.00 -9.56 -12.92
CA VAL A 195 18.96 -8.51 -13.29
C VAL A 195 20.12 -8.44 -12.30
N GLN A 196 19.81 -8.45 -11.00
CA GLN A 196 20.79 -8.40 -9.90
C GLN A 196 21.43 -9.77 -9.59
N ARG A 197 21.06 -10.83 -10.32
CA ARG A 197 21.53 -12.22 -10.14
C ARG A 197 21.37 -12.75 -8.70
N ILE A 198 20.26 -12.38 -8.05
CA ILE A 198 19.90 -12.89 -6.73
C ILE A 198 19.55 -14.38 -6.85
N LYS A 199 20.01 -15.18 -5.88
CA LYS A 199 19.78 -16.63 -5.85
C LYS A 199 18.33 -16.96 -5.47
N LEU A 200 17.41 -16.90 -6.44
CA LEU A 200 16.01 -17.28 -6.24
C LEU A 200 15.82 -18.75 -5.85
N HIS A 201 16.79 -19.61 -6.17
CA HIS A 201 16.82 -21.02 -5.78
C HIS A 201 17.27 -21.26 -4.34
N ASP A 202 17.57 -20.20 -3.58
CA ASP A 202 17.86 -20.32 -2.16
C ASP A 202 16.67 -20.96 -1.42
N PRO A 203 16.88 -21.98 -0.56
CA PRO A 203 15.78 -22.67 0.10
C PRO A 203 14.85 -21.74 0.90
N VAL A 204 15.39 -20.65 1.47
CA VAL A 204 14.57 -19.67 2.19
C VAL A 204 13.72 -18.88 1.21
N VAL A 205 14.31 -18.41 0.11
CA VAL A 205 13.58 -17.65 -0.92
C VAL A 205 12.49 -18.52 -1.55
N LEU A 206 12.81 -19.78 -1.89
CA LEU A 206 11.85 -20.74 -2.41
C LEU A 206 10.72 -21.06 -1.42
N ALA A 207 11.04 -21.22 -0.13
CA ALA A 207 10.02 -21.48 0.88
C ALA A 207 9.02 -20.32 1.01
N TYR A 208 9.50 -19.08 0.98
CA TYR A 208 8.63 -17.90 1.08
C TYR A 208 7.84 -17.64 -0.20
N LEU A 209 8.53 -17.56 -1.35
CA LEU A 209 7.88 -17.28 -2.63
C LEU A 209 6.99 -18.45 -3.05
N GLY A 210 7.51 -19.68 -2.99
CA GLY A 210 6.76 -20.89 -3.29
C GLY A 210 5.59 -21.11 -2.33
N GLY A 211 5.77 -20.85 -1.03
CA GLY A 211 4.69 -20.92 -0.05
C GLY A 211 3.58 -19.89 -0.32
N ALA A 212 3.94 -18.64 -0.57
CA ALA A 212 2.97 -17.60 -0.90
C ALA A 212 2.24 -17.89 -2.24
N THR A 213 2.98 -18.32 -3.27
CA THR A 213 2.39 -18.74 -4.55
C THR A 213 1.48 -19.95 -4.37
N ALA A 214 1.83 -20.93 -3.53
CA ALA A 214 0.98 -22.09 -3.27
C ALA A 214 -0.32 -21.70 -2.57
N ILE A 215 -0.27 -20.78 -1.59
CA ILE A 215 -1.47 -20.24 -0.93
C ILE A 215 -2.38 -19.54 -1.95
N VAL A 216 -1.82 -18.66 -2.78
CA VAL A 216 -2.59 -17.95 -3.80
C VAL A 216 -3.15 -18.91 -4.86
N ALA A 217 -2.36 -19.89 -5.31
CA ALA A 217 -2.81 -20.89 -6.27
C ALA A 217 -3.92 -21.78 -5.70
N ALA A 218 -3.80 -22.22 -4.44
CA ALA A 218 -4.84 -22.99 -3.76
C ALA A 218 -6.13 -22.18 -3.60
N MET A 219 -6.01 -20.89 -3.26
CA MET A 219 -7.14 -19.97 -3.19
C MET A 219 -7.82 -19.80 -4.55
N LEU A 220 -7.06 -19.53 -5.62
CA LEU A 220 -7.58 -19.40 -6.99
C LEU A 220 -8.23 -20.70 -7.47
N TRP A 221 -7.61 -21.85 -7.18
CA TRP A 221 -8.16 -23.15 -7.51
C TRP A 221 -9.48 -23.42 -6.79
N GLY A 222 -9.57 -23.11 -5.49
CA GLY A 222 -10.82 -23.23 -4.74
C GLY A 222 -11.93 -22.33 -5.28
N LEU A 223 -11.58 -21.08 -5.65
CA LEU A 223 -12.53 -20.14 -6.24
C LEU A 223 -12.97 -20.55 -7.65
N SER A 224 -12.08 -21.18 -8.43
CA SER A 224 -12.38 -21.63 -9.80
C SER A 224 -13.42 -22.74 -9.89
N GLN A 225 -13.68 -23.44 -8.79
CA GLN A 225 -14.70 -24.49 -8.71
C GLN A 225 -16.11 -23.94 -8.44
N LEU A 226 -16.23 -22.65 -8.12
CA LEU A 226 -17.49 -22.02 -7.77
C LEU A 226 -18.20 -21.48 -9.01
N ASN A 227 -19.54 -21.54 -9.02
CA ASN A 227 -20.34 -20.82 -10.01
C ASN A 227 -20.33 -19.30 -9.73
N ASN A 228 -20.80 -18.48 -10.68
CA ASN A 228 -20.73 -17.01 -10.57
C ASN A 228 -21.43 -16.45 -9.30
N GLU A 229 -22.54 -17.06 -8.87
CA GLU A 229 -23.29 -16.61 -7.69
C GLU A 229 -22.59 -17.00 -6.38
N GLN A 230 -22.07 -18.23 -6.32
CA GLN A 230 -21.25 -18.72 -5.21
C GLN A 230 -19.94 -17.94 -5.10
N LEU A 231 -19.29 -17.63 -6.21
CA LEU A 231 -18.03 -16.87 -6.23
C LEU A 231 -18.23 -15.51 -5.59
N ARG A 232 -19.30 -14.79 -5.94
CA ARG A 232 -19.63 -13.50 -5.31
C ARG A 232 -19.86 -13.66 -3.81
N THR A 233 -20.66 -14.63 -3.40
CA THR A 233 -21.02 -14.86 -2.00
C THR A 233 -19.81 -15.26 -1.16
N VAL A 234 -19.02 -16.21 -1.64
CA VAL A 234 -17.81 -16.71 -0.97
C VAL A 234 -16.73 -15.64 -0.91
N SER A 235 -16.52 -14.89 -1.99
CA SER A 235 -15.51 -13.80 -2.02
C SER A 235 -15.86 -12.70 -1.00
N LEU A 236 -17.14 -12.34 -0.90
CA LEU A 236 -17.60 -11.35 0.08
C LEU A 236 -17.51 -11.86 1.52
N LEU A 237 -17.91 -13.11 1.77
CA LEU A 237 -17.79 -13.74 3.08
C LEU A 237 -16.31 -13.82 3.49
N ALA A 238 -15.44 -14.28 2.59
CA ALA A 238 -14.01 -14.40 2.84
C ALA A 238 -13.38 -13.04 3.15
N ALA A 239 -13.67 -11.99 2.35
CA ALA A 239 -13.15 -10.65 2.57
C ALA A 239 -13.57 -10.10 3.95
N ASN A 240 -14.86 -10.16 4.28
CA ASN A 240 -15.39 -9.65 5.54
C ASN A 240 -14.89 -10.46 6.75
N LEU A 241 -14.85 -11.78 6.65
CA LEU A 241 -14.37 -12.66 7.71
C LEU A 241 -12.90 -12.43 7.99
N LEU A 242 -12.08 -12.32 6.94
CA LEU A 242 -10.65 -12.10 7.04
C LEU A 242 -10.36 -10.72 7.65
N LEU A 243 -11.04 -9.68 7.17
CA LEU A 243 -10.94 -8.32 7.71
C LEU A 243 -11.33 -8.26 9.18
N PHE A 244 -12.46 -8.85 9.57
CA PHE A 244 -12.89 -8.84 10.96
C PHE A 244 -11.97 -9.68 11.84
N THR A 245 -11.45 -10.79 11.33
CA THR A 245 -10.46 -11.63 12.02
C THR A 245 -9.17 -10.86 12.28
N PHE A 246 -8.72 -9.99 11.37
CA PHE A 246 -7.59 -9.10 11.63
C PHE A 246 -7.88 -8.13 12.78
N ILE A 247 -9.05 -7.50 12.80
CA ILE A 247 -9.46 -6.60 13.88
C ILE A 247 -9.44 -7.34 15.23
N ILE A 248 -10.06 -8.52 15.31
CA ILE A 248 -10.04 -9.36 16.51
C ILE A 248 -8.61 -9.73 16.90
N THR A 249 -7.77 -10.11 15.94
CA THR A 249 -6.37 -10.48 16.17
C THR A 249 -5.59 -9.31 16.76
N PHE A 250 -5.77 -8.09 16.24
CA PHE A 250 -5.13 -6.88 16.78
C PHE A 250 -5.57 -6.62 18.22
N MET A 251 -6.87 -6.70 18.50
CA MET A 251 -7.41 -6.50 19.85
C MET A 251 -6.92 -7.55 20.84
N VAL A 252 -7.04 -8.85 20.51
CA VAL A 252 -6.57 -9.95 21.35
C VAL A 252 -5.08 -9.82 21.60
N ARG A 253 -4.30 -9.46 20.57
CA ARG A 253 -2.85 -9.30 20.72
C ARG A 253 -2.49 -8.13 21.64
N ALA A 254 -3.17 -6.99 21.48
CA ALA A 254 -3.01 -5.83 22.34
C ALA A 254 -3.38 -6.15 23.79
N LEU A 255 -4.47 -6.90 24.02
CA LEU A 255 -4.86 -7.39 25.34
C LEU A 255 -3.79 -8.28 25.98
N ILE A 256 -3.24 -9.26 25.24
CA ILE A 256 -2.15 -10.12 25.72
C ILE A 256 -0.91 -9.29 26.08
N LYS A 257 -0.65 -8.22 25.33
CA LYS A 257 0.45 -7.28 25.60
C LYS A 257 0.14 -6.25 26.69
N LYS A 258 -1.02 -6.32 27.33
CA LYS A 258 -1.50 -5.38 28.35
C LYS A 258 -1.53 -3.93 27.86
N VAL A 259 -1.80 -3.74 26.57
CA VAL A 259 -2.02 -2.42 25.97
C VAL A 259 -3.45 -2.00 26.28
N ASN A 260 -3.64 -0.74 26.70
CA ASN A 260 -4.98 -0.16 26.82
C ASN A 260 -5.58 0.04 25.42
N VAL A 261 -6.42 -0.91 25.00
CA VAL A 261 -7.01 -0.95 23.65
C VAL A 261 -7.84 0.30 23.37
N TYR A 262 -8.58 0.79 24.36
CA TYR A 262 -9.41 1.99 24.22
C TYR A 262 -8.56 3.24 24.00
N GLU A 263 -7.55 3.47 24.84
CA GLU A 263 -6.66 4.62 24.66
C GLU A 263 -5.88 4.55 23.34
N ALA A 264 -5.40 3.36 22.97
CA ALA A 264 -4.74 3.15 21.68
C ALA A 264 -5.66 3.47 20.51
N PHE A 265 -6.92 3.03 20.57
CA PHE A 265 -7.93 3.33 19.55
C PHE A 265 -8.20 4.83 19.43
N ILE A 266 -8.39 5.51 20.56
CA ILE A 266 -8.64 6.96 20.60
C ILE A 266 -7.42 7.76 20.13
N GLU A 267 -6.21 7.31 20.45
CA GLU A 267 -4.98 7.93 19.93
C GLU A 267 -4.88 7.80 18.42
N GLY A 268 -5.12 6.60 17.89
CA GLY A 268 -5.12 6.39 16.44
C GLY A 268 -6.17 7.22 15.72
N GLY A 269 -7.37 7.34 16.27
CA GLY A 269 -8.43 8.15 15.66
C GLY A 269 -8.16 9.66 15.62
N LYS A 270 -7.17 10.16 16.37
CA LYS A 270 -6.76 11.58 16.36
C LYS A 270 -5.67 11.89 15.32
N GLU A 271 -4.98 10.87 14.82
CA GLU A 271 -4.00 10.98 13.72
C GLU A 271 -4.69 11.11 12.37
#